data_AF-A0A534CMP4-F1
#
_entry.id   AF-A0A534CMP4-F1
#
_cell.length_a   1.000
_cell.length_b   1.000
_cell.length_c   1.000
_cell.angle_alpha   90.00
_cell.angle_beta   90.00
_cell.angle_gamma   90.00
#
_symmetry.space_group_name_H-M   'P 1'
#
loop_
_entity.id
_entity.type
_entity.pdbx_description
1 polymer ?
#
loop_
_entity_poly.entity_id
_entity_poly.type
_entity_poly.pdbx_seq_one_letter_code
_entity_poly.pdbx_strand_id
1 'polypeptide(L)'
;QVESLSDVLPGVRFAVDAYVNFARRAPWPEAVCASLTELFAPEIHKQRLASWPEHYPWIERAGLHYFQSRVSLARRDVEFGLAVTLDRFRTSAEQLRALDILQFKLDVLWQMNDAMALRYGVNK
;
A
#
# COMPACT_ATOMS: atom_id res chain seq x y z
N GLN A 1 -6.21 19.56 5.62
CA GLN A 1 -4.89 19.92 6.19
C GLN A 1 -4.58 18.88 7.25
N VAL A 2 -3.32 18.48 7.45
CA VAL A 2 -2.96 17.54 8.53
C VAL A 2 -2.84 18.33 9.83
N GLU A 3 -3.62 17.98 10.85
CA GLU A 3 -3.64 18.70 12.13
C GLU A 3 -2.50 18.27 13.07
N SER A 4 -2.19 16.97 13.13
CA SER A 4 -1.08 16.42 13.93
C SER A 4 -0.65 15.04 13.44
N LEU A 5 0.56 14.60 13.83
CA LEU A 5 1.07 13.23 13.65
C LEU A 5 1.27 12.49 14.98
N SER A 6 0.73 13.02 16.09
CA SER A 6 0.87 12.47 17.45
C SER A 6 0.27 11.06 17.60
N ASP A 7 -0.78 10.75 16.82
CA ASP A 7 -1.45 9.45 16.87
C ASP A 7 -0.80 8.39 15.96
N VAL A 8 0.24 8.76 15.21
CA VAL A 8 0.97 7.80 14.37
C VAL A 8 1.85 6.91 15.25
N LEU A 9 1.45 5.65 15.37
CA LEU A 9 2.17 4.67 16.17
C LEU A 9 3.62 4.49 15.68
N PRO A 10 4.59 4.30 16.59
CA PRO A 10 5.99 4.09 16.20
C PRO A 10 6.19 2.93 15.21
N GLY A 11 5.46 1.82 15.37
CA GLY A 11 5.52 0.68 14.44
C GLY A 11 5.01 1.02 13.04
N VAL A 12 3.95 1.83 12.94
CA VAL A 12 3.45 2.35 11.66
C VAL A 12 4.47 3.29 11.03
N ARG A 13 5.03 4.21 11.81
CA ARG A 13 6.07 5.15 11.36
C ARG A 13 7.28 4.41 10.80
N PHE A 14 7.81 3.43 11.52
CA PHE A 14 8.99 2.67 11.08
C PHE A 14 8.72 1.86 9.81
N ALA A 15 7.53 1.27 9.65
CA ALA A 15 7.17 0.55 8.42
C ALA A 15 7.13 1.50 7.21
N VAL A 16 6.49 2.66 7.35
CA VAL A 16 6.42 3.67 6.29
C VAL A 16 7.81 4.26 5.99
N ASP A 17 8.60 4.57 7.02
CA ASP A 17 9.97 5.07 6.87
C ASP A 17 10.87 4.03 6.18
N ALA A 18 10.68 2.74 6.43
CA ALA A 18 11.40 1.68 5.73
C ALA A 18 11.13 1.73 4.22
N TYR A 19 9.86 1.93 3.82
CA TYR A 19 9.51 2.06 2.40
C TYR A 19 10.11 3.32 1.76
N VAL A 20 10.05 4.46 2.45
CA VAL A 20 10.68 5.72 1.99
C VAL A 20 12.19 5.56 1.86
N ASN A 21 12.85 4.96 2.85
CA ASN A 21 14.29 4.74 2.85
C ASN A 21 14.73 3.74 1.77
N PHE A 22 13.92 2.71 1.50
CA PHE A 22 14.14 1.81 0.37
C PHE A 22 14.14 2.59 -0.95
N ALA A 23 13.10 3.40 -1.21
CA ALA A 23 13.00 4.19 -2.43
C ALA A 23 14.13 5.23 -2.57
N ARG A 24 14.68 5.74 -1.46
CA ARG A 24 15.83 6.67 -1.47
C ARG A 24 17.17 6.02 -1.82
N ARG A 25 17.33 4.72 -1.57
CA ARG A 25 18.63 4.03 -1.62
C ARG A 25 18.72 2.97 -2.72
N ALA A 26 17.61 2.30 -3.02
CA ALA A 26 17.57 1.29 -4.06
C ALA A 26 17.66 1.92 -5.46
N PRO A 27 18.12 1.17 -6.48
CA PRO A 27 17.99 1.59 -7.87
C PRO A 27 16.54 1.95 -8.18
N TRP A 28 16.32 3.03 -8.95
CA TRP A 28 14.97 3.52 -9.23
C TRP A 28 14.00 2.46 -9.82
N PRO A 29 14.41 1.46 -10.63
CA PRO A 29 13.49 0.43 -11.09
C PRO A 29 12.98 -0.47 -9.96
N GLU A 30 13.81 -0.72 -8.94
CA GLU A 30 13.40 -1.46 -7.73
C GLU A 30 12.37 -0.65 -6.93
N ALA A 31 12.57 0.66 -6.81
CA ALA A 31 11.62 1.56 -6.16
C ALA A 31 10.26 1.58 -6.89
N VAL A 32 10.26 1.58 -8.22
CA VAL A 32 9.04 1.44 -9.05
C VAL A 32 8.41 0.05 -8.83
N CYS A 33 9.20 -1.02 -8.84
CA CYS A 33 8.71 -2.38 -8.60
C CYS A 33 7.98 -2.51 -7.25
N ALA A 34 8.48 -1.84 -6.20
CA ALA A 34 7.83 -1.83 -4.88
C ALA A 34 6.46 -1.12 -4.84
N SER A 35 6.03 -0.45 -5.91
CA SER A 35 4.67 0.09 -6.03
C SER A 35 3.63 -0.97 -6.43
N LEU A 36 4.06 -2.13 -6.97
CA LEU A 36 3.18 -3.12 -7.61
C LEU A 36 2.15 -3.80 -6.69
N THR A 37 2.19 -3.56 -5.38
CA THR A 37 1.03 -3.85 -4.50
C THR A 37 -0.24 -3.12 -4.95
N GLU A 38 -0.13 -2.07 -5.76
CA GLU A 38 -1.28 -1.40 -6.39
C GLU A 38 -2.07 -2.30 -7.34
N LEU A 39 -1.52 -3.43 -7.81
CA LEU A 39 -2.29 -4.48 -8.50
C LEU A 39 -3.47 -4.97 -7.66
N PHE A 40 -3.35 -4.92 -6.33
CA PHE A 40 -4.33 -5.44 -5.38
C PHE A 40 -5.21 -4.34 -4.75
N ALA A 41 -4.80 -3.07 -4.86
CA ALA A 41 -5.46 -1.94 -4.21
C ALA A 41 -6.93 -1.70 -4.65
N PRO A 42 -7.32 -1.86 -5.93
CA PRO A 42 -8.70 -1.66 -6.34
C PRO A 42 -9.70 -2.58 -5.61
N GLU A 43 -9.30 -3.82 -5.31
CA GLU A 43 -10.17 -4.80 -4.69
C GLU A 43 -10.52 -4.41 -3.25
N ILE A 44 -9.50 -4.11 -2.42
CA ILE A 44 -9.73 -3.68 -1.04
C ILE A 44 -10.49 -2.35 -0.95
N HIS A 45 -10.32 -1.44 -1.93
CA HIS A 45 -11.11 -0.21 -2.00
C HIS A 45 -12.58 -0.47 -2.31
N LYS A 46 -12.89 -1.36 -3.26
CA LYS A 46 -14.27 -1.77 -3.57
C LYS A 46 -14.94 -2.43 -2.38
N GLN A 47 -14.22 -3.30 -1.65
CA GLN A 47 -14.75 -3.95 -0.46
C GLN A 47 -15.17 -2.94 0.61
N ARG A 48 -14.35 -1.91 0.89
CA ARG A 48 -14.71 -0.84 1.83
C ARG A 48 -15.93 -0.03 1.35
N LEU A 49 -15.99 0.29 0.07
CA LEU A 49 -17.13 1.03 -0.51
C LEU A 49 -18.45 0.24 -0.43
N ALA A 50 -18.38 -1.08 -0.53
CA ALA A 50 -19.54 -1.95 -0.42
C ALA A 50 -19.99 -2.16 1.04
N SER A 51 -19.06 -2.38 1.98
CA SER A 51 -19.39 -2.82 3.34
C SER A 51 -19.47 -1.72 4.39
N TRP A 52 -18.69 -0.63 4.27
CA TRP A 52 -18.64 0.40 5.31
C TRP A 52 -19.96 1.15 5.50
N PRO A 53 -20.73 1.51 4.45
CA PRO A 53 -22.02 2.17 4.65
C PRO A 53 -23.04 1.32 5.43
N GLU A 54 -22.93 0.00 5.36
CA GLU A 54 -23.79 -0.94 6.08
C GLU A 54 -23.36 -1.08 7.54
N HIS A 55 -22.08 -1.32 7.80
CA HIS A 55 -21.59 -1.60 9.15
C HIS A 55 -21.25 -0.35 9.98
N TYR A 56 -20.96 0.77 9.31
CA TYR A 56 -20.52 2.02 9.94
C TYR A 56 -21.30 3.22 9.34
N PRO A 57 -22.65 3.26 9.50
CA PRO A 57 -23.50 4.27 8.85
C PRO A 57 -23.25 5.71 9.32
N TRP A 58 -22.51 5.87 10.42
CA TRP A 58 -22.08 7.16 10.96
C TRP A 58 -20.92 7.80 10.17
N ILE A 59 -20.24 7.05 9.29
CA ILE A 59 -19.20 7.59 8.41
C ILE A 59 -19.86 8.40 7.29
N GLU A 60 -19.54 9.69 7.20
CA GLU A 60 -20.03 10.55 6.13
C GLU A 60 -19.57 10.08 4.75
N ARG A 61 -20.47 10.13 3.76
CA ARG A 61 -20.17 9.70 2.38
C ARG A 61 -18.99 10.42 1.75
N ALA A 62 -18.77 11.69 2.11
CA ALA A 62 -17.62 12.46 1.65
C ALA A 62 -16.28 11.81 2.04
N GLY A 63 -16.23 11.12 3.19
CA GLY A 63 -15.05 10.38 3.65
C GLY A 63 -14.67 9.18 2.77
N LEU A 64 -15.61 8.67 1.96
CA LEU A 64 -15.37 7.52 1.07
C LEU A 64 -14.84 7.91 -0.31
N HIS A 65 -14.82 9.21 -0.64
CA HIS A 65 -14.40 9.71 -1.95
C HIS A 65 -12.96 9.30 -2.31
N TYR A 66 -12.07 9.21 -1.31
CA TYR A 66 -10.70 8.74 -1.52
C TYR A 66 -10.69 7.33 -2.16
N PHE A 67 -11.43 6.37 -1.61
CA PHE A 67 -11.47 5.01 -2.15
C PHE A 67 -12.06 4.97 -3.56
N GLN A 68 -13.10 5.77 -3.84
CA GLN A 68 -13.70 5.85 -5.18
C GLN A 68 -12.68 6.31 -6.23
N SER A 69 -11.95 7.39 -5.94
CA SER A 69 -10.95 7.94 -6.87
C SER A 69 -9.79 6.95 -7.13
N ARG A 70 -9.36 6.20 -6.10
CA ARG A 70 -8.24 5.26 -6.21
C ARG A 70 -8.56 4.03 -7.06
N VAL A 71 -9.83 3.60 -7.13
CA VAL A 71 -10.23 2.48 -8.01
C VAL A 71 -9.93 2.79 -9.48
N SER A 72 -10.16 4.03 -9.93
CA SER A 72 -9.83 4.45 -11.30
C SER A 72 -8.34 4.75 -11.51
N LEU A 73 -7.68 5.38 -10.54
CA LEU A 73 -6.29 5.82 -10.67
C LEU A 73 -5.28 4.66 -10.65
N ALA A 74 -5.49 3.68 -9.77
CA ALA A 74 -4.56 2.56 -9.59
C ALA A 74 -4.32 1.77 -10.89
N ARG A 75 -5.27 1.76 -11.84
CA ARG A 75 -5.08 1.11 -13.14
C ARG A 75 -3.95 1.74 -13.97
N ARG A 76 -3.85 3.07 -14.01
CA ARG A 76 -2.83 3.76 -14.83
C ARG A 76 -1.44 3.62 -14.22
N ASP A 77 -1.33 3.80 -12.91
CA ASP A 77 -0.06 3.73 -12.19
C ASP A 77 0.53 2.31 -12.26
N VAL A 78 -0.34 1.29 -12.16
CA VAL A 78 0.10 -0.11 -12.22
C VAL A 78 0.48 -0.57 -13.63
N GLU A 79 -0.19 -0.08 -14.68
CA GLU A 79 0.18 -0.38 -16.07
C GLU A 79 1.61 0.09 -16.37
N PHE A 80 1.94 1.31 -15.96
CA PHE A 80 3.29 1.85 -16.10
C PHE A 80 4.30 1.07 -15.25
N GLY A 81 4.01 0.88 -13.96
CA GLY A 81 4.92 0.18 -13.04
C GLY A 81 5.21 -1.25 -13.51
N LEU A 82 4.18 -1.98 -13.94
CA LEU A 82 4.31 -3.36 -14.41
C LEU A 82 5.11 -3.42 -15.71
N ALA A 83 4.85 -2.52 -16.66
CA ALA A 83 5.62 -2.45 -17.91
C ALA A 83 7.10 -2.19 -17.66
N VAL A 84 7.43 -1.25 -16.76
CA VAL A 84 8.82 -0.95 -16.38
C VAL A 84 9.49 -2.16 -15.72
N THR A 85 8.80 -2.82 -14.78
CA THR A 85 9.36 -4.01 -14.12
C THR A 85 9.60 -5.15 -15.13
N LEU A 86 8.65 -5.44 -16.01
CA LEU A 86 8.81 -6.49 -17.03
C LEU A 86 9.91 -6.15 -18.05
N ASP A 87 10.08 -4.88 -18.41
CA ASP A 87 11.15 -4.45 -19.32
C ASP A 87 12.54 -4.55 -18.68
N ARG A 88 12.68 -4.34 -17.37
CA ARG A 88 13.99 -4.23 -16.72
C ARG A 88 14.47 -5.48 -16.01
N PHE A 89 13.57 -6.34 -15.54
CA PHE A 89 13.91 -7.54 -14.77
C PHE A 89 13.82 -8.77 -15.68
N ARG A 90 14.84 -8.96 -16.53
CA ARG A 90 14.82 -9.90 -17.65
C ARG A 90 15.44 -11.26 -17.34
N THR A 91 16.31 -11.32 -16.34
CA THR A 91 16.95 -12.56 -15.90
C THR A 91 16.21 -13.20 -14.73
N SER A 92 16.39 -14.50 -14.54
CA SER A 92 15.80 -15.23 -13.40
C SER A 92 16.20 -14.61 -12.06
N ALA A 93 17.47 -14.21 -11.89
CA ALA A 93 17.95 -13.55 -10.68
C ALA A 93 17.25 -12.20 -10.44
N GLU A 94 17.06 -11.38 -11.48
CA GLU A 94 16.31 -10.13 -11.36
C GLU A 94 14.84 -10.39 -11.03
N GLN A 95 14.20 -11.37 -11.67
CA GLN A 95 12.79 -11.68 -11.39
C GLN A 95 12.56 -12.14 -9.95
N LEU A 96 13.45 -12.98 -9.42
CA LEU A 96 13.43 -13.35 -7.99
C LEU A 96 13.60 -12.11 -7.10
N ARG A 97 14.53 -11.21 -7.46
CA ARG A 97 14.70 -9.94 -6.76
C ARG A 97 13.42 -9.08 -6.79
N ALA A 98 12.69 -9.03 -7.91
CA ALA A 98 11.43 -8.31 -8.01
C ALA A 98 10.36 -8.89 -7.07
N LEU A 99 10.30 -10.21 -6.94
CA LEU A 99 9.41 -10.89 -5.98
C LEU A 99 9.80 -10.59 -4.53
N ASP A 100 11.09 -10.59 -4.20
CA ASP A 100 11.57 -10.22 -2.87
C ASP A 100 11.21 -8.77 -2.50
N ILE A 101 11.31 -7.85 -3.47
CA ILE A 101 10.90 -6.45 -3.30
C ILE A 101 9.40 -6.33 -3.06
N LEU A 102 8.59 -7.10 -3.79
CA LEU A 102 7.15 -7.12 -3.59
C LEU A 102 6.79 -7.72 -2.22
N GLN A 103 7.49 -8.77 -1.78
CA GLN A 103 7.35 -9.34 -0.44
C GLN A 103 7.68 -8.30 0.63
N PHE A 104 8.81 -7.59 0.50
CA PHE A 104 9.17 -6.48 1.40
C PHE A 104 8.04 -5.44 1.49
N LYS A 105 7.42 -5.07 0.36
CA LYS A 105 6.30 -4.12 0.38
C LYS A 105 5.08 -4.68 1.09
N LEU A 106 4.78 -5.97 0.93
CA LEU A 106 3.70 -6.63 1.65
C LEU A 106 3.98 -6.64 3.16
N ASP A 107 5.22 -6.90 3.58
CA ASP A 107 5.64 -6.88 4.99
C ASP A 107 5.48 -5.49 5.61
N VAL A 108 5.78 -4.42 4.86
CA VAL A 108 5.51 -3.03 5.29
C VAL A 108 4.03 -2.82 5.59
N LEU A 109 3.15 -3.22 4.67
CA LEU A 109 1.70 -3.06 4.84
C LEU A 109 1.18 -3.91 6.01
N TRP A 110 1.72 -5.12 6.18
CA TRP A 110 1.35 -6.02 7.26
C TRP A 110 1.79 -5.48 8.62
N GLN A 111 3.03 -5.00 8.74
CA GLN A 111 3.56 -4.42 9.98
C GLN A 111 2.76 -3.20 10.45
N MET A 112 2.24 -2.38 9.52
CA MET A 112 1.33 -1.29 9.88
C MET A 112 0.05 -1.83 10.53
N ASN A 113 -0.50 -2.91 9.99
CA ASN A 113 -1.69 -3.55 10.54
C ASN A 113 -1.41 -4.21 11.90
N ASP A 114 -0.27 -4.88 12.08
CA ASP A 114 0.13 -5.47 13.35
C ASP A 114 0.29 -4.42 14.44
N ALA A 115 0.91 -3.27 14.13
CA ALA A 115 1.06 -2.17 15.07
C ALA A 115 -0.31 -1.60 15.50
N MET A 116 -1.24 -1.45 14.57
CA MET A 116 -2.61 -1.00 14.88
C MET A 116 -3.38 -2.05 15.68
N ALA A 117 -3.28 -3.32 15.31
CA ALA A 117 -3.91 -4.44 15.99
C ALA A 117 -3.43 -4.56 17.45
N LEU A 118 -2.13 -4.41 17.70
CA LEU A 118 -1.56 -4.42 19.05
C LEU A 118 -2.10 -3.27 19.92
N ARG A 119 -2.31 -2.08 19.34
CA ARG A 119 -2.71 -0.87 20.09
C ARG A 119 -4.22 -0.75 20.29
N TYR A 120 -5.01 -1.11 19.28
CA TYR A 120 -6.46 -0.88 19.21
C TYR A 120 -7.26 -2.19 19.28
N GLY A 121 -6.60 -3.34 19.21
CA GLY A 121 -7.21 -4.65 19.18
C GLY A 121 -7.68 -5.05 17.77
N VAL A 122 -7.70 -6.35 17.54
CA VAL A 122 -8.50 -7.00 16.49
C VAL A 122 -9.53 -7.83 17.24
N ASN A 123 -10.75 -7.32 17.37
CA ASN A 123 -11.82 -8.11 17.97
C ASN A 123 -12.08 -9.34 17.07
N LYS A 124 -12.20 -10.51 17.70
CA LYS A 124 -12.77 -11.70 17.06
C LYS A 124 -14.28 -11.52 16.86
#